data_AF-B3G1Z7-F1
#
_entry.id   AF-B3G1Z7-F1
#
_cell.length_a   1.000
_cell.length_b   1.000
_cell.length_c   1.000
_cell.angle_alpha   90.00
_cell.angle_beta   90.00
_cell.angle_gamma   90.00
#
_symmetry.space_group_name_H-M   'P 1'
#
loop_
_entity.id
_entity.type
_entity.pdbx_description
1 polymer ?
#
loop_
_entity_poly.entity_id
_entity_poly.type
_entity_poly.pdbx_seq_one_letter_code
_entity_poly.pdbx_strand_id
1 'polypeptide(L)'
;MKRFHVHLHVDDLNRSIGFYSQLFAAQPARVEGDYAKWMLEDPPVNFAISTRGSKPGIDHLGIQTDDAEELAALKIRAQAADMELLDEGTTTCCYARSEKHWVTDPQGIAWEHFHTLGSIPVFHEAASVTTPIIAPACCTASPRSSCC
;
A
#
# COMPACT_ATOMS: atom_id res chain seq x y z
N MET A 1 14.09 14.18 1.63
CA MET A 1 13.42 14.70 2.84
C MET A 1 12.20 13.85 3.14
N LYS A 2 12.17 13.26 4.33
CA LYS A 2 11.06 12.41 4.78
C LYS A 2 9.76 13.19 4.89
N ARG A 3 8.65 12.56 4.53
CA ARG A 3 7.31 13.14 4.56
C ARG A 3 6.45 12.42 5.59
N PHE A 4 5.72 13.16 6.41
CA PHE A 4 4.73 12.55 7.28
C PHE A 4 3.58 12.00 6.43
N HIS A 5 3.18 10.77 6.69
CA HIS A 5 2.06 10.12 6.04
C HIS A 5 0.92 9.91 7.02
N VAL A 6 -0.29 10.18 6.57
CA VAL A 6 -1.51 9.83 7.30
C VAL A 6 -2.58 9.42 6.31
N HIS A 7 -3.22 8.29 6.60
CA HIS A 7 -4.40 7.83 5.88
C HIS A 7 -5.61 7.88 6.82
N LEU A 8 -6.64 8.63 6.41
CA LEU A 8 -7.92 8.65 7.11
C LEU A 8 -8.99 7.85 6.37
N HIS A 9 -9.79 7.11 7.13
CA HIS A 9 -11.07 6.64 6.62
C HIS A 9 -12.13 7.74 6.72
N VAL A 10 -12.90 7.93 5.65
CA VAL A 10 -13.97 8.92 5.56
C VAL A 10 -15.25 8.29 5.02
N ASP A 11 -16.41 8.82 5.44
CA ASP A 11 -17.72 8.32 5.00
C ASP A 11 -18.08 8.77 3.57
N ASP A 12 -17.71 10.00 3.19
CA ASP A 12 -18.04 10.61 1.91
C ASP A 12 -16.77 11.23 1.28
N LEU A 13 -16.23 10.55 0.28
CA LEU A 13 -15.01 10.95 -0.39
C LEU A 13 -15.13 12.35 -1.02
N ASN A 14 -16.22 12.64 -1.72
CA ASN A 14 -16.38 13.88 -2.46
C ASN A 14 -16.51 15.08 -1.51
N ARG A 15 -17.28 14.91 -0.44
CA ARG A 15 -17.39 15.93 0.61
C ARG A 15 -16.04 16.17 1.28
N SER A 16 -15.30 15.10 1.58
CA SER A 16 -13.97 15.22 2.21
C SER A 16 -12.93 15.83 1.27
N ILE A 17 -12.93 15.51 -0.02
CA ILE A 17 -12.07 16.18 -1.03
C ILE A 17 -12.34 17.68 -1.01
N GLY A 18 -13.60 18.10 -1.09
CA GLY A 18 -13.95 19.53 -1.07
C GLY A 18 -13.47 20.25 0.19
N PHE A 19 -13.55 19.59 1.35
CA PHE A 19 -13.05 20.12 2.62
C PHE A 19 -11.52 20.23 2.65
N TYR A 20 -10.81 19.13 2.40
CA TYR A 20 -9.34 19.09 2.51
C TYR A 20 -8.65 19.94 1.45
N SER A 21 -9.24 20.04 0.24
CA SER A 21 -8.70 20.93 -0.79
C SER A 21 -8.76 22.40 -0.39
N GLN A 22 -9.78 22.81 0.36
CA GLN A 22 -9.86 24.16 0.93
C GLN A 22 -8.89 24.31 2.10
N LEU A 23 -8.85 23.34 3.01
CA LEU A 23 -7.97 23.36 4.19
C LEU A 23 -6.49 23.48 3.79
N PHE A 24 -6.06 22.71 2.79
CA PHE A 24 -4.68 22.70 2.32
C PHE A 24 -4.39 23.75 1.24
N ALA A 25 -5.42 24.47 0.78
CA ALA A 25 -5.33 25.33 -0.39
C ALA A 25 -4.68 24.62 -1.61
N ALA A 26 -4.94 23.33 -1.77
CA ALA A 26 -4.31 22.47 -2.76
C ALA A 26 -5.27 21.39 -3.28
N GLN A 27 -5.20 21.09 -4.57
CA GLN A 27 -5.94 19.95 -5.14
C GLN A 27 -5.23 18.63 -4.84
N PRO A 28 -5.96 17.49 -4.79
CA PRO A 28 -5.32 16.20 -4.62
C PRO A 28 -4.37 15.93 -5.79
N ALA A 29 -3.19 15.39 -5.49
CA ALA A 29 -2.26 14.86 -6.48
C ALA A 29 -2.78 13.59 -7.16
N ARG A 30 -3.73 12.89 -6.53
CA ARG A 30 -4.43 11.73 -7.09
C ARG A 30 -5.85 11.64 -6.58
N VAL A 31 -6.78 11.28 -7.47
CA VAL A 31 -8.17 10.96 -7.16
C VAL A 31 -8.55 9.69 -7.88
N GLU A 32 -9.21 8.79 -7.16
CA GLU A 32 -9.80 7.54 -7.63
C GLU A 32 -11.22 7.44 -7.06
N GLY A 33 -12.00 6.43 -7.47
CA GLY A 33 -13.41 6.31 -7.05
C GLY A 33 -13.64 6.21 -5.53
N ASP A 34 -12.64 5.78 -4.78
CA ASP A 34 -12.71 5.53 -3.34
C ASP A 34 -11.47 6.05 -2.58
N TYR A 35 -10.62 6.85 -3.22
CA TYR A 35 -9.34 7.29 -2.69
C TYR A 35 -8.95 8.67 -3.20
N ALA A 36 -8.38 9.50 -2.34
CA ALA A 36 -7.72 10.74 -2.75
C ALA A 36 -6.45 10.96 -1.94
N LYS A 37 -5.44 11.58 -2.58
CA LYS A 37 -4.14 11.87 -1.97
C LYS A 37 -3.66 13.27 -2.29
N TRP A 38 -3.08 13.95 -1.31
CA TRP A 38 -2.36 15.21 -1.42
C TRP A 38 -0.88 15.00 -1.09
N MET A 39 -0.03 15.74 -1.80
CA MET A 39 1.40 15.84 -1.54
C MET A 39 1.69 17.32 -1.22
N LEU A 40 1.67 17.68 0.05
CA LEU A 40 1.88 19.05 0.54
C LEU A 40 3.36 19.27 0.80
N GLU A 41 3.92 20.43 0.47
CA GLU A 41 5.36 20.70 0.61
C GLU A 41 5.77 21.43 1.90
N ASP A 42 4.91 22.30 2.44
CA ASP A 42 5.18 23.06 3.68
C ASP A 42 3.96 23.06 4.61
N PRO A 43 3.92 22.22 5.66
CA PRO A 43 4.91 21.17 5.95
C PRO A 43 4.82 19.99 4.97
N PRO A 44 5.88 19.17 4.85
CA PRO A 44 5.88 18.01 3.98
C PRO A 44 4.93 16.93 4.51
N VAL A 45 3.77 16.76 3.86
CA VAL A 45 2.74 15.76 4.22
C VAL A 45 2.23 14.99 3.00
N ASN A 46 2.24 13.66 3.09
CA ASN A 46 1.48 12.76 2.24
C ASN A 46 0.16 12.47 2.97
N PHE A 47 -0.91 13.12 2.51
CA PHE A 47 -2.22 13.01 3.15
C PHE A 47 -3.14 12.19 2.26
N ALA A 48 -3.68 11.10 2.77
CA ALA A 48 -4.58 10.22 2.04
C ALA A 48 -5.92 10.06 2.75
N ILE A 49 -6.99 9.93 1.97
CA ILE A 49 -8.30 9.54 2.48
C ILE A 49 -8.88 8.42 1.62
N SER A 50 -9.67 7.54 2.23
CA SER A 50 -10.44 6.54 1.48
C SER A 50 -11.75 6.15 2.17
N THR A 51 -12.65 5.58 1.38
CA THR A 51 -13.91 4.97 1.87
C THR A 51 -13.77 3.45 2.09
N ARG A 52 -12.54 2.91 2.20
CA ARG A 52 -12.26 1.46 2.27
C ARG A 52 -12.16 0.85 3.69
N GLY A 53 -12.55 1.58 4.72
CA GLY A 53 -12.49 1.18 6.14
C GLY A 53 -13.86 0.89 6.75
N SER A 54 -13.85 0.55 8.04
CA SER A 54 -15.08 0.21 8.79
C SER A 54 -15.58 1.33 9.71
N LYS A 55 -14.71 2.28 10.07
CA LYS A 55 -15.01 3.38 11.00
C LYS A 55 -14.23 4.64 10.63
N PRO A 56 -14.85 5.84 10.62
CA PRO A 56 -14.15 7.08 10.33
C PRO A 56 -13.05 7.37 11.33
N GLY A 57 -11.97 7.99 10.87
CA GLY A 57 -10.83 8.36 11.71
C GLY A 57 -9.50 7.96 11.09
N ILE A 58 -8.47 7.94 11.92
CA ILE A 58 -7.13 7.50 11.53
C ILE A 58 -7.19 6.00 11.22
N ASP A 59 -6.83 5.64 9.99
CA ASP A 59 -6.61 4.25 9.59
C ASP A 59 -5.19 3.84 9.96
N HIS A 60 -4.20 4.61 9.49
CA HIS A 60 -2.79 4.44 9.86
C HIS A 60 -1.99 5.73 9.71
N LEU A 61 -0.82 5.73 10.34
CA LEU A 61 0.20 6.77 10.25
C LEU A 61 1.41 6.25 9.48
N GLY A 62 2.32 7.13 9.07
CA GLY A 62 3.56 6.67 8.48
C GLY A 62 4.61 7.73 8.20
N ILE A 63 5.73 7.26 7.66
CA ILE A 63 6.83 8.10 7.16
C ILE A 63 7.21 7.61 5.77
N GLN A 64 7.01 8.47 4.77
CA GLN A 64 7.52 8.25 3.43
C GLN A 64 8.98 8.71 3.37
N THR A 65 9.84 7.87 2.80
CA THR A 65 11.25 8.18 2.53
C THR A 65 11.50 8.43 1.04
N ASP A 66 12.58 9.14 0.73
CA ASP A 66 12.96 9.44 -0.65
C ASP A 66 13.87 8.36 -1.25
N ASP A 67 14.50 7.52 -0.41
CA ASP A 67 15.41 6.46 -0.82
C ASP A 67 15.34 5.23 0.12
N ALA A 68 15.99 4.15 -0.30
CA ALA A 68 16.03 2.88 0.41
C ALA A 68 16.95 2.91 1.65
N GLU A 69 17.96 3.76 1.66
CA GLU A 69 18.87 3.91 2.81
C GLU A 69 18.14 4.54 3.99
N GLU A 70 17.36 5.59 3.71
CA GLU A 70 16.46 6.22 4.66
C GLU A 70 15.42 5.22 5.21
N LEU A 71 14.85 4.37 4.34
CA LEU A 71 13.88 3.35 4.74
C LEU A 71 14.53 2.29 5.66
N ALA A 72 15.73 1.82 5.30
CA ALA A 72 16.49 0.88 6.13
C ALA A 72 16.81 1.47 7.51
N ALA A 73 17.17 2.76 7.58
CA ALA A 73 17.42 3.45 8.84
C ALA A 73 16.16 3.60 9.71
N LEU A 74 14.97 3.69 9.11
CA LEU A 74 13.70 3.66 9.86
C LEU A 74 13.37 2.25 10.36
N LYS A 75 13.65 1.22 9.55
CA LYS A 75 13.45 -0.18 9.93
C LYS A 75 14.25 -0.57 11.17
N ILE A 76 15.53 -0.19 11.23
CA ILE A 76 16.39 -0.43 12.39
C ILE A 76 15.81 0.23 13.65
N ARG A 77 15.28 1.46 13.52
CA ARG A 77 14.65 2.18 14.64
C ARG A 77 13.35 1.51 15.10
N ALA A 78 12.53 1.04 14.17
CA ALA A 78 11.30 0.30 14.49
C ALA A 78 11.60 -1.01 15.23
N GLN A 79 12.62 -1.76 14.79
CA GLN A 79 13.07 -2.98 15.47
C GLN A 79 13.59 -2.70 16.89
N ALA A 80 14.30 -1.58 17.07
CA ALA A 80 14.80 -1.17 18.37
C ALA A 80 13.69 -0.68 19.33
N ALA A 81 12.50 -0.33 18.81
CA ALA A 81 11.36 0.10 19.60
C ALA A 81 10.57 -1.06 20.25
N ASP A 82 11.08 -2.30 20.16
CA ASP A 82 10.50 -3.53 20.74
C ASP A 82 9.04 -3.78 20.33
N MET A 83 8.68 -3.31 19.13
CA MET A 83 7.34 -3.47 18.55
C MET A 83 7.40 -4.55 17.46
N GLU A 84 6.37 -5.39 17.41
CA GLU A 84 6.27 -6.48 16.42
C GLU A 84 6.33 -5.90 15.00
N LEU A 85 7.46 -6.14 14.32
CA LEU A 85 7.69 -5.66 12.97
C LEU A 85 7.07 -6.63 11.97
N LEU A 86 6.15 -6.13 11.15
CA LEU A 86 5.59 -6.88 10.03
C LEU A 86 6.23 -6.36 8.74
N ASP A 87 7.24 -7.09 8.27
CA ASP A 87 8.02 -6.74 7.09
C ASP A 87 7.34 -7.28 5.82
N GLU A 88 6.71 -6.40 5.05
CA GLU A 88 6.00 -6.80 3.82
C GLU A 88 6.89 -6.78 2.57
N GLY A 89 8.08 -6.15 2.61
CA GLY A 89 8.99 -6.06 1.47
C GLY A 89 8.43 -5.21 0.32
N THR A 90 8.73 -5.59 -0.94
CA THR A 90 8.15 -4.93 -2.12
C THR A 90 6.66 -5.29 -2.23
N THR A 91 5.82 -4.29 -2.13
CA THR A 91 4.36 -4.40 -2.15
C THR A 91 3.75 -3.48 -3.20
N THR A 92 2.48 -3.71 -3.50
CA THR A 92 1.66 -2.90 -4.38
C THR A 92 0.39 -2.56 -3.64
N CYS A 93 0.30 -1.36 -3.06
CA CYS A 93 -0.86 -0.92 -2.27
C CYS A 93 -1.15 0.56 -2.54
N CYS A 94 -2.40 0.98 -2.41
CA CYS A 94 -2.84 2.37 -2.61
C CYS A 94 -2.39 2.95 -3.96
N TYR A 95 -2.42 2.10 -4.99
CA TYR A 95 -2.02 2.45 -6.35
C TYR A 95 -0.55 2.87 -6.54
N ALA A 96 0.31 2.48 -5.60
CA ALA A 96 1.75 2.65 -5.66
C ALA A 96 2.44 1.29 -5.57
N ARG A 97 3.58 1.15 -6.25
CA ARG A 97 4.57 0.14 -5.94
C ARG A 97 5.53 0.75 -4.93
N SER A 98 5.72 0.08 -3.80
CA SER A 98 6.56 0.58 -2.72
C SER A 98 7.33 -0.55 -2.07
N GLU A 99 8.47 -0.25 -1.47
CA GLU A 99 9.00 -1.07 -0.39
C GLU A 99 8.44 -0.54 0.92
N LYS A 100 7.90 -1.41 1.78
CA LYS A 100 7.33 -0.99 3.06
C LYS A 100 7.55 -2.01 4.17
N HIS A 101 7.45 -1.51 5.39
CA HIS A 101 7.27 -2.31 6.59
C HIS A 101 6.31 -1.63 7.54
N TRP A 102 5.69 -2.43 8.40
CA TRP A 102 4.72 -1.97 9.38
C TRP A 102 5.18 -2.24 10.79
N VAL A 103 4.73 -1.38 11.69
CA VAL A 103 4.88 -1.56 13.12
C VAL A 103 3.62 -1.05 13.82
N THR A 104 3.20 -1.69 14.91
CA THR A 104 1.99 -1.29 15.65
C THR A 104 2.37 -0.76 17.02
N ASP A 105 1.95 0.46 17.33
CA ASP A 105 2.32 1.14 18.58
C ASP A 105 1.59 0.58 19.82
N PRO A 106 1.99 0.99 21.04
CA PRO A 106 1.36 0.49 22.26
C PRO A 106 -0.13 0.84 22.40
N GLN A 107 -0.67 1.74 21.58
CA GLN A 107 -2.09 2.09 21.52
C GLN A 107 -2.84 1.33 20.42
N GLY A 108 -2.15 0.49 19.64
CA GLY A 108 -2.72 -0.28 18.54
C GLY A 108 -2.81 0.49 17.22
N ILE A 109 -2.15 1.65 17.09
CA ILE A 109 -2.12 2.41 15.84
C ILE A 109 -1.08 1.78 14.92
N ALA A 110 -1.47 1.48 13.69
CA ALA A 110 -0.57 0.99 12.66
C ALA A 110 0.29 2.14 12.11
N TRP A 111 1.59 1.88 11.97
CA TRP A 111 2.57 2.77 11.38
C TRP A 111 3.22 2.11 10.16
N GLU A 112 3.19 2.79 9.02
CA GLU A 112 3.84 2.39 7.77
C GLU A 112 5.11 3.21 7.55
N HIS A 113 6.23 2.56 7.25
CA HIS A 113 7.37 3.24 6.64
C HIS A 113 7.54 2.72 5.22
N PHE A 114 7.67 3.62 4.26
CA PHE A 114 7.71 3.21 2.87
C PHE A 114 8.53 4.14 1.98
N HIS A 115 9.04 3.55 0.90
CA HIS A 115 9.62 4.25 -0.24
C HIS A 115 8.76 3.91 -1.47
N THR A 116 8.23 4.93 -2.16
CA THR A 116 7.45 4.73 -3.39
C THR A 116 8.34 4.60 -4.61
N LEU A 117 8.30 3.42 -5.26
CA LEU A 117 9.06 3.08 -6.45
C LEU A 117 8.32 3.42 -7.77
N GLY A 118 7.00 3.58 -7.72
CA GLY A 118 6.19 3.92 -8.91
C GLY A 118 4.69 3.90 -8.64
N SER A 119 3.90 4.25 -9.66
CA SER A 119 2.44 4.16 -9.62
C SER A 119 1.94 2.93 -10.39
N ILE A 120 0.81 2.38 -9.95
CA ILE A 120 0.09 1.28 -10.60
C ILE A 120 -1.39 1.66 -10.78
N PRO A 121 -2.12 1.08 -11.75
CA PRO A 121 -3.50 1.46 -12.04
C PRO A 121 -4.53 0.81 -11.09
N VAL A 122 -4.10 -0.09 -10.19
CA VAL A 122 -4.99 -0.83 -9.28
C VAL A 122 -4.60 -0.62 -7.83
N PHE A 123 -5.57 -0.72 -6.92
CA PHE A 123 -5.33 -0.49 -5.49
C PHE A 123 -4.37 -1.51 -4.87
N HIS A 124 -4.45 -2.78 -5.28
CA HIS A 124 -3.54 -3.84 -4.88
C HIS A 124 -3.27 -4.73 -6.10
N GLU A 125 -2.00 -4.97 -6.47
CA GLU A 125 -1.68 -6.03 -7.43
C GLU A 125 -1.50 -7.32 -6.63
N ALA A 126 -2.25 -8.37 -6.95
CA ALA A 126 -1.93 -9.69 -6.42
C ALA A 126 -0.50 -10.05 -6.86
N ALA A 127 0.32 -10.55 -5.93
CA ALA A 127 1.64 -11.05 -6.26
C ALA A 127 1.51 -12.04 -7.43
N SER A 128 2.26 -11.81 -8.50
CA SER A 128 2.33 -12.73 -9.63
C SER A 128 2.84 -14.07 -9.12
N VAL A 129 1.94 -15.00 -8.85
CA VAL A 129 2.30 -16.40 -8.66
C VAL A 129 2.79 -16.85 -10.03
N THR A 130 4.10 -16.87 -10.22
CA THR A 130 4.72 -17.56 -11.35
C THR A 130 4.47 -19.05 -11.12
N THR A 131 3.29 -19.52 -11.51
CA THR A 131 2.98 -20.94 -11.56
C THR A 131 3.91 -21.53 -12.62
N PRO A 132 4.83 -22.45 -12.27
CA PRO A 132 5.58 -23.14 -13.30
C PRO A 132 4.57 -23.90 -14.17
N ILE A 133 4.58 -23.62 -15.46
CA ILE A 133 3.77 -24.32 -16.46
C ILE A 133 4.30 -25.76 -16.49
N ILE A 134 3.69 -26.66 -15.72
CA ILE A 134 3.91 -28.09 -15.89
C ILE A 134 3.23 -28.44 -17.21
N ALA A 135 4.04 -28.66 -18.24
CA ALA A 135 3.58 -29.16 -19.52
C ALA A 135 2.74 -30.44 -19.31
N PRO A 136 1.57 -30.59 -19.96
CA PRO A 136 0.78 -31.79 -19.81
C PRO A 136 1.56 -32.96 -20.43
N ALA A 137 1.93 -33.93 -19.60
CA ALA A 137 2.43 -35.22 -20.06
C ALA A 137 1.34 -35.87 -20.92
N CYS A 138 1.63 -36.06 -22.21
CA CYS A 138 0.80 -36.82 -23.13
C CYS A 138 0.54 -38.22 -22.58
N CYS A 139 -0.68 -38.49 -22.13
CA CYS A 139 -1.16 -39.86 -21.95
C CYS A 139 -1.58 -40.41 -23.31
N THR A 140 -0.73 -41.25 -23.91
CA THR A 140 -1.09 -42.07 -25.06
C THR A 140 -2.06 -43.17 -24.61
N ALA A 141 -3.31 -43.07 -25.07
CA ALA A 141 -4.28 -44.16 -24.94
C ALA A 141 -3.84 -45.31 -25.85
N SER A 142 -3.56 -46.47 -25.26
CA SER A 142 -3.34 -47.73 -25.99
C SER A 142 -4.68 -48.44 -26.20
N PRO A 143 -5.09 -48.79 -27.43
CA PRO A 143 -6.35 -49.47 -27.67
C PRO A 143 -6.17 -51.00 -27.49
N ARG A 144 -7.02 -51.62 -26.66
CA ARG A 144 -7.21 -53.07 -26.66
C ARG A 144 -8.44 -53.46 -27.47
N SER A 145 -8.15 -54.14 -28.59
CA SER A 145 -8.78 -55.37 -29.11
C SER A 145 -10.29 -55.41 -29.36
N SER A 146 -10.67 -55.64 -30.62
CA SER A 146 -11.79 -56.51 -30.97
C SER A 146 -11.31 -57.59 -31.94
N CYS A 147 -11.70 -58.83 -31.64
CA CYS A 147 -11.52 -60.03 -32.46
C CYS A 147 -12.45 -60.05 -33.69
N CYS A 148 -12.13 -61.02 -34.57
CA CYS A 148 -12.77 -61.49 -35.81
C CYS A 148 -12.26 -60.86 -37.10
#